data_AF-A0A554MH09-F1
#
_entry.id   AF-A0A554MH09-F1
#
_cell.length_a   1.000
_cell.length_b   1.000
_cell.length_c   1.000
_cell.angle_alpha   90.00
_cell.angle_beta   90.00
_cell.angle_gamma   90.00
#
_symmetry.space_group_name_H-M   'P 1'
#
loop_
_entity.id
_entity.type
_entity.pdbx_description
1 polymer ?
#
loop_
_entity_poly.entity_id
_entity_poly.type
_entity_poly.pdbx_seq_one_letter_code
_entity_poly.pdbx_strand_id
1 'polypeptide(L)'
;MNQSKLVFALIALVVGLAAGFFYGNSAGVKKGVAQEKAAQEASKEASEKAAEEEAAKAVNPFEQTTTNPFEKSPANPFENVNLNPFK
;
A
#
# COMPACT_ATOMS: atom_id res chain seq x y z
N MET A 1 43.31 -46.59 12.67
CA MET A 1 42.41 -46.03 11.63
C MET A 1 43.23 -45.83 10.37
N ASN A 2 42.91 -46.51 9.27
CA ASN A 2 43.75 -46.50 8.08
C ASN A 2 43.66 -45.12 7.39
N GLN A 3 44.81 -44.52 7.08
CA GLN A 3 44.93 -43.21 6.44
C GLN A 3 43.98 -43.06 5.23
N SER A 4 43.86 -44.10 4.39
CA SER A 4 42.96 -44.10 3.24
C SER A 4 41.48 -43.93 3.59
N LYS A 5 41.02 -44.47 4.73
CA LYS A 5 39.64 -44.31 5.20
C LYS A 5 39.37 -42.89 5.69
N LEU A 6 40.37 -42.26 6.31
CA LEU A 6 40.30 -40.86 6.74
C LEU A 6 40.26 -39.89 5.55
N VAL A 7 41.07 -40.16 4.52
CA VAL A 7 41.08 -39.38 3.28
C VAL A 7 39.75 -39.50 2.54
N PHE A 8 39.19 -40.70 2.40
CA PHE A 8 37.86 -40.88 1.78
C PHE A 8 36.75 -40.18 2.57
N ALA A 9 36.78 -40.23 3.91
CA ALA A 9 35.81 -39.53 4.75
C ALA A 9 35.89 -38.00 4.58
N LEU A 10 37.09 -37.43 4.49
CA LEU A 10 37.30 -36.01 4.23
C LEU A 10 36.81 -35.59 2.85
N ILE A 11 37.07 -36.39 1.81
CA ILE A 11 36.60 -36.10 0.45
C ILE A 11 35.06 -36.12 0.42
N ALA A 12 34.42 -37.13 1.02
CA ALA A 12 32.97 -37.21 1.10
C ALA A 12 32.36 -36.02 1.85
N LEU A 13 33.01 -35.56 2.92
CA LEU A 13 32.59 -34.37 3.67
C LEU A 13 32.63 -33.11 2.80
N VAL A 14 33.74 -32.88 2.08
CA VAL A 14 33.91 -31.69 1.23
C VAL A 14 32.90 -31.69 0.08
N VAL A 15 32.69 -32.84 -0.56
CA VAL A 15 31.72 -32.98 -1.65
C VAL A 15 30.28 -32.77 -1.15
N GLY A 16 29.94 -33.31 0.02
CA GLY A 16 28.63 -33.13 0.64
C GLY A 16 28.36 -31.66 0.99
N LEU A 17 29.35 -30.95 1.55
CA LEU A 17 29.24 -29.53 1.86
C LEU A 17 29.09 -28.67 0.60
N ALA A 18 29.87 -28.95 -0.44
CA ALA A 18 29.79 -28.22 -1.71
C ALA A 18 28.43 -28.42 -2.41
N ALA A 19 27.96 -29.66 -2.48
CA ALA A 19 26.65 -29.97 -3.07
C ALA A 19 25.50 -29.36 -2.26
N GLY A 20 25.57 -29.45 -0.93
CA GLY A 20 24.58 -28.84 -0.02
C GLY A 20 24.53 -27.32 -0.15
N PHE A 21 25.69 -26.66 -0.24
CA PHE A 21 25.77 -25.21 -0.41
C PHE A 21 25.16 -24.77 -1.76
N PHE A 22 25.47 -25.47 -2.84
CA PHE A 22 24.96 -25.13 -4.18
C PHE A 22 23.44 -25.30 -4.27
N TYR A 23 22.90 -26.39 -3.70
CA TYR A 23 21.46 -26.66 -3.68
C TYR A 23 20.71 -25.68 -2.76
N GLY A 24 21.25 -25.40 -1.57
CA GLY A 24 20.66 -24.47 -0.60
C GLY A 24 20.58 -23.05 -1.13
N ASN A 25 21.62 -22.56 -1.81
CA ASN A 25 21.66 -21.21 -2.34
C ASN A 25 20.59 -20.99 -3.43
N SER A 26 20.39 -21.96 -4.32
CA SER A 26 19.36 -21.89 -5.38
C SER A 26 17.93 -21.87 -4.82
N ALA A 27 17.67 -22.65 -3.76
CA ALA A 27 16.37 -22.66 -3.09
C ALA A 27 16.11 -21.37 -2.29
N GLY A 28 17.14 -20.81 -1.66
CA GLY A 28 17.06 -19.57 -0.88
C GLY A 28 16.75 -18.35 -1.74
N VAL A 29 17.47 -18.17 -2.85
CA VAL A 29 17.28 -17.03 -3.76
C VAL A 29 15.87 -17.00 -4.35
N LYS A 30 15.32 -18.16 -4.75
CA LYS A 30 13.95 -18.23 -5.28
C LYS A 30 12.90 -17.81 -4.24
N LYS A 31 13.07 -18.19 -2.98
CA LYS A 31 12.17 -17.79 -1.89
C LYS A 31 12.29 -16.30 -1.59
N GLY A 32 13.51 -15.76 -1.55
CA GLY A 32 13.75 -14.32 -1.34
C GLY A 32 13.11 -13.46 -2.41
N VAL A 33 13.35 -13.78 -3.69
CA VAL A 33 12.81 -13.01 -4.82
C VAL A 33 11.28 -13.10 -4.89
N ALA A 34 10.69 -14.26 -4.60
CA ALA A 34 9.22 -14.40 -4.57
C ALA A 34 8.60 -13.54 -3.45
N GLN A 35 9.25 -13.50 -2.28
CA GLN A 35 8.78 -12.73 -1.14
C GLN A 35 8.94 -11.22 -1.37
N GLU A 36 10.05 -10.77 -1.94
CA GLU A 36 10.25 -9.37 -2.31
C GLU A 36 9.28 -8.91 -3.39
N LYS A 37 9.00 -9.77 -4.38
CA LYS A 37 8.05 -9.45 -5.45
C LYS A 37 6.63 -9.29 -4.90
N ALA A 38 6.20 -10.16 -3.99
CA ALA A 38 4.91 -10.03 -3.31
C ALA A 38 4.84 -8.77 -2.42
N ALA A 39 5.91 -8.44 -1.70
CA ALA A 39 5.98 -7.21 -0.90
C ALA A 39 5.96 -5.95 -1.76
N GLN A 40 6.62 -5.98 -2.92
CA GLN A 40 6.67 -4.86 -3.85
C GLN A 40 5.35 -4.64 -4.58
N GLU A 41 4.65 -5.72 -4.97
CA GLU A 41 3.31 -5.63 -5.56
C GLU A 41 2.30 -5.04 -4.55
N ALA A 42 2.32 -5.49 -3.29
CA ALA A 42 1.48 -4.92 -2.24
C ALA A 42 1.79 -3.43 -1.98
N SER A 43 3.06 -3.03 -2.01
CA SER A 43 3.46 -1.63 -1.84
C SER A 43 3.03 -0.77 -3.03
N LYS A 44 3.10 -1.28 -4.26
CA LYS A 44 2.62 -0.55 -5.45
C LYS A 44 1.12 -0.34 -5.40
N GLU A 45 0.35 -1.37 -5.08
CA GLU A 45 -1.11 -1.27 -5.02
C GLU A 45 -1.58 -0.29 -3.94
N ALA A 46 -0.88 -0.23 -2.80
CA ALA A 46 -1.14 0.77 -1.76
C ALA A 46 -0.79 2.21 -2.21
N SER A 47 0.29 2.36 -2.98
CA SER A 47 0.73 3.66 -3.52
C SER A 47 -0.22 4.18 -4.59
N GLU A 48 -0.69 3.29 -5.47
CA GLU A 48 -1.64 3.62 -6.55
C GLU A 48 -2.99 4.03 -5.98
N LYS A 49 -3.51 3.32 -4.98
CA LYS A 49 -4.77 3.71 -4.30
C LYS A 49 -4.66 5.05 -3.59
N ALA A 50 -3.54 5.33 -2.92
CA ALA A 50 -3.31 6.62 -2.28
C ALA A 50 -3.23 7.76 -3.32
N ALA A 51 -2.56 7.53 -4.45
CA ALA A 51 -2.46 8.50 -5.53
C ALA A 51 -3.81 8.75 -6.22
N GLU A 52 -4.63 7.71 -6.43
CA GLU A 52 -5.99 7.83 -6.95
C GLU A 52 -6.89 8.62 -6.00
N GLU A 53 -6.79 8.39 -4.69
CA GLU A 53 -7.61 9.08 -3.71
C GLU A 53 -7.24 10.58 -3.61
N GLU A 54 -5.94 10.92 -3.68
CA GLU A 54 -5.50 12.31 -3.76
C GLU A 54 -5.92 12.98 -5.07
N ALA A 55 -5.79 12.29 -6.21
CA ALA A 55 -6.24 12.81 -7.49
C ALA A 55 -7.77 13.04 -7.50
N ALA A 56 -8.54 12.13 -6.93
CA ALA A 56 -9.98 12.26 -6.78
C ALA A 56 -10.34 13.47 -5.91
N LYS A 57 -9.65 13.70 -4.78
CA LYS A 57 -9.84 14.87 -3.91
C LYS A 57 -9.45 16.18 -4.61
N ALA A 58 -8.36 16.19 -5.39
CA ALA A 58 -7.89 17.39 -6.08
C ALA A 58 -8.83 17.84 -7.21
N VAL A 59 -9.53 16.91 -7.86
CA VAL A 59 -10.46 17.21 -8.97
C VAL A 59 -11.91 17.32 -8.51
N ASN A 60 -12.26 16.88 -7.30
CA ASN A 60 -13.64 16.89 -6.80
C ASN A 60 -14.22 18.31 -6.71
N PRO A 61 -15.16 18.69 -7.60
CA PRO A 61 -15.73 20.03 -7.63
C PRO A 61 -16.77 20.26 -6.52
N PHE A 62 -17.14 19.23 -5.75
CA PHE A 62 -18.12 19.31 -4.66
C PHE A 62 -17.49 19.53 -3.27
N GLU A 63 -16.18 19.31 -3.11
CA GLU A 63 -15.47 19.58 -1.85
C GLU A 63 -15.36 21.10 -1.56
N GLN A 64 -15.38 21.93 -2.60
CA GLN A 64 -15.24 23.39 -2.47
C GLN A 64 -16.54 24.11 -2.12
N THR A 65 -17.69 23.42 -2.12
CA THR A 65 -19.01 24.03 -1.89
C THR A 65 -19.55 23.66 -0.52
N THR A 66 -18.84 24.02 0.55
CA THR A 66 -19.35 23.92 1.93
C THR A 66 -20.24 25.10 2.33
N THR A 67 -20.33 26.14 1.51
CA THR A 67 -21.27 27.25 1.74
C THR A 67 -22.64 26.87 1.20
N ASN A 68 -23.57 26.53 2.08
CA ASN A 68 -24.97 26.35 1.72
C ASN A 68 -25.50 27.70 1.17
N PRO A 69 -26.00 27.78 -0.08
CA PRO A 69 -26.46 29.04 -0.67
C PRO A 69 -27.64 29.67 0.09
N PHE A 70 -28.31 28.91 0.96
CA PHE A 70 -29.40 29.39 1.83
C PHE A 70 -28.94 29.74 3.25
N GLU A 71 -27.68 29.53 3.63
CA GLU A 71 -27.17 29.89 4.98
C GLU A 71 -27.24 31.39 5.24
N LYS A 72 -27.14 32.22 4.20
CA LYS A 72 -27.15 33.69 4.32
C LYS A 72 -28.53 34.33 4.19
N SER A 73 -29.62 33.58 4.04
CA SER A 73 -30.93 34.22 3.96
C SER A 73 -32.09 33.38 4.51
N PRO A 74 -32.45 33.64 5.77
CA PRO A 74 -33.81 33.53 6.25
C PRO A 74 -34.48 34.92 6.28
N ALA A 75 -34.18 35.82 5.33
CA ALA A 75 -34.86 37.12 5.28
C ALA A 75 -36.31 36.90 4.85
N ASN A 76 -37.22 36.80 5.82
CA ASN A 76 -38.65 36.65 5.56
C ASN A 76 -39.13 37.88 4.78
N PRO A 77 -39.64 37.73 3.55
CA PRO A 77 -40.05 38.86 2.72
C PRO A 77 -41.23 39.65 3.31
N PHE A 78 -41.88 39.13 4.34
CA PHE A 78 -43.00 39.77 5.03
C PHE A 78 -42.61 40.44 6.36
N GLU A 79 -41.34 40.43 6.76
CA GLU A 79 -40.89 40.97 8.06
C GLU A 79 -41.21 42.45 8.26
N ASN A 80 -41.28 43.23 7.18
CA ASN A 80 -41.51 44.68 7.22
C ASN A 80 -42.89 45.10 6.69
N VAL A 81 -43.84 44.17 6.58
CA VAL A 81 -45.17 44.49 6.05
C VAL A 81 -46.10 44.84 7.20
N ASN A 82 -46.69 46.04 7.15
CA ASN A 82 -47.70 46.45 8.10
C ASN A 82 -48.99 45.63 7.87
N LEU A 83 -49.26 44.69 8.78
CA LEU A 83 -50.44 43.81 8.71
C LEU A 83 -51.76 44.54 8.99
N ASN A 84 -51.72 45.80 9.42
CA ASN A 84 -52.92 46.58 9.71
C ASN A 84 -53.24 47.56 8.56
N PRO A 85 -54.28 47.29 7.73
CA PRO A 85 -54.67 48.15 6.63
C PRO A 85 -55.46 49.41 7.05
N PHE A 86 -55.71 49.63 8.34
CA PHE A 86 -56.49 50.76 8.87
C PHE A 86 -55.69 51.70 9.79
N LYS A 87 -54.36 51.65 9.73
CA LYS A 87 -53.47 52.66 10.31
C LYS A 87 -53.18 53.78 9.33
#